data_AF-A0A4Y7LE63-F1
#
_entry.id   AF-A0A4Y7LE63-F1
#
_cell.length_a   1.000
_cell.length_b   1.000
_cell.length_c   1.000
_cell.angle_alpha   90.00
_cell.angle_beta   90.00
_cell.angle_gamma   90.00
#
_symmetry.space_group_name_H-M   'P 1'
#
loop_
_entity.id
_entity.type
_entity.pdbx_description
1 polymer ?
#
loop_
_entity_poly.entity_id
_entity_poly.type
_entity_poly.pdbx_seq_one_letter_code
_entity_poly.pdbx_strand_id
1 'polypeptide(L)'
;MVSVTPKVPVILLYTLQNTIPKVQQRPNSTLATKIISLVNQGQSRKGLLLFNQLQSFEVRVTGFLLTAVLKCCARLEALNEGKQTHCVIFKYGFNKDLILMTSLMDMYFKSRSVFEARNVFDEMADRDVIAVNGMISGLCRCSLTSEAVQIFENMFEKDVGSWNSLISGLGQNMEGLRALNFFRRMRSEGMKIDLTTMVSVLSVSADLAALVNGQQVHCLVIKHGFEMYLPIGNATVDMYAKSGCINDALLCFNNITSRNVVSWTSLIVGLGKHGLGYEALRAFDQMEMEGVVPNNVTFLGVLYACSHAGLVEQGLKIFNKMIYKYSIQPMMEHYTCMVDLLGRAGKLEEARVFIEKMPVNPDVKLLTAFLSSCFSFMNVELTRKVGEQLLELQPDDAGAYILLSNFYGLVGDLEGVAKVRRLMSSRGIRKEKACTWIEIRGKVHVFESGDRSHLLHKEIYSYLEELIRKMKKIGYVPNLSLVVQNVDDQRKEEILSGHSEKLAIVFGLLSTPPGSMITIVKNLRICVDCHAATAFISKIAGREIVARDSSRFHRFKDGVCSCGNHW
;
A
#
# COMPACT_ATOMS: atom_id res chain seq x y z
N MET A 1 -36.26 38.33 -27.36
CA MET A 1 -37.51 37.53 -27.47
C MET A 1 -37.14 36.07 -27.27
N VAL A 2 -37.95 35.37 -26.45
CA VAL A 2 -37.86 33.94 -26.04
C VAL A 2 -36.67 33.66 -25.11
N SER A 3 -36.73 33.70 -23.76
CA SER A 3 -37.64 33.10 -22.75
C SER A 3 -37.72 31.57 -22.77
N VAL A 4 -36.81 30.90 -22.06
CA VAL A 4 -37.03 29.54 -21.54
C VAL A 4 -36.50 29.49 -20.11
N THR A 5 -37.42 29.28 -19.18
CA THR A 5 -37.26 29.09 -17.73
C THR A 5 -36.77 27.68 -17.39
N PRO A 6 -36.07 27.47 -16.27
CA PRO A 6 -36.00 26.15 -15.65
C PRO A 6 -37.20 25.95 -14.70
N LYS A 7 -37.93 24.86 -14.92
CA LYS A 7 -39.04 24.40 -14.08
C LYS A 7 -38.53 23.94 -12.71
N VAL A 8 -38.87 24.69 -11.66
CA VAL A 8 -38.93 24.18 -10.28
C VAL A 8 -40.38 23.78 -10.01
N PRO A 9 -40.68 22.57 -9.50
CA PRO A 9 -42.03 22.24 -9.07
C PRO A 9 -42.37 23.04 -7.81
N VAL A 10 -43.17 24.09 -8.01
CA VAL A 10 -43.93 24.78 -6.97
C VAL A 10 -45.09 23.87 -6.58
N ILE A 11 -45.03 23.26 -5.40
CA ILE A 11 -46.23 22.88 -4.65
C ILE A 11 -46.00 23.25 -3.18
N LEU A 12 -46.90 24.12 -2.70
CA LEU A 12 -47.13 24.57 -1.32
C LEU A 12 -46.20 25.66 -0.74
N LEU A 13 -46.29 26.86 -1.32
CA LEU A 13 -46.33 28.11 -0.55
C LEU A 13 -47.79 28.51 -0.40
N TYR A 14 -48.29 28.62 0.84
CA TYR A 14 -49.19 29.66 1.36
C TYR A 14 -49.83 29.17 2.66
N THR A 15 -49.32 29.61 3.80
CA THR A 15 -50.10 30.38 4.79
C THR A 15 -49.21 30.75 6.00
N LEU A 16 -49.32 32.02 6.40
CA LEU A 16 -48.90 32.62 7.67
C LEU A 16 -47.44 33.12 7.79
N GLN A 17 -47.17 34.25 7.13
CA GLN A 17 -46.50 35.35 7.81
C GLN A 17 -47.47 35.98 8.82
N ASN A 18 -47.09 35.96 10.10
CA ASN A 18 -47.36 36.92 11.18
C ASN A 18 -47.68 36.20 12.49
N THR A 19 -46.66 36.07 13.34
CA THR A 19 -46.64 36.63 14.70
C THR A 19 -45.27 36.34 15.31
N ILE A 20 -44.56 37.41 15.67
CA ILE A 20 -43.43 37.32 16.59
C ILE A 20 -44.04 37.26 18.00
N PRO A 21 -43.71 36.24 18.80
CA PRO A 21 -43.43 36.48 20.21
C PRO A 21 -41.99 36.14 20.54
N LYS A 22 -41.31 37.14 21.10
CA LYS A 22 -40.02 37.00 21.78
C LYS A 22 -40.20 36.19 23.07
N VAL A 23 -39.35 35.17 23.20
CA VAL A 23 -38.81 34.56 24.43
C VAL A 23 -39.70 33.55 25.20
N GLN A 24 -39.30 32.28 25.13
CA GLN A 24 -38.99 31.47 26.31
C GLN A 24 -37.76 30.58 26.04
N GLN A 25 -36.75 30.68 26.90
CA GLN A 25 -35.47 29.99 26.83
C GLN A 25 -35.55 28.59 27.47
N ARG A 26 -34.90 27.61 26.81
CA ARG A 26 -34.42 26.27 27.26
C ARG A 26 -35.44 25.12 27.25
N PRO A 27 -35.28 24.14 26.32
CA PRO A 27 -34.31 23.04 26.48
C PRO A 27 -33.47 22.69 25.23
N ASN A 28 -33.30 23.61 24.28
CA ASN A 28 -32.80 23.30 22.92
C ASN A 28 -31.28 23.40 22.70
N SER A 29 -30.50 24.00 23.63
CA SER A 29 -29.04 24.13 23.48
C SER A 29 -28.25 22.88 23.87
N THR A 30 -28.85 21.97 24.67
CA THR A 30 -28.20 20.76 25.19
C THR A 30 -28.06 19.67 24.14
N LEU A 31 -29.03 19.48 23.22
CA LEU A 31 -28.95 18.44 22.19
C LEU A 31 -27.96 18.74 21.06
N ALA A 32 -27.90 19.99 20.57
CA ALA A 32 -26.93 20.38 19.55
C ALA A 32 -25.48 20.22 20.06
N THR A 33 -25.24 20.62 21.31
CA THR A 33 -23.95 20.43 22.00
C THR A 33 -23.62 18.93 22.17
N LYS A 34 -24.64 18.11 22.43
CA LYS A 34 -24.48 16.65 22.55
C LYS A 34 -24.13 15.99 21.22
N ILE A 35 -24.71 16.42 20.09
CA ILE A 35 -24.31 15.93 18.76
C ILE A 35 -22.85 16.27 18.49
N ILE A 36 -22.46 17.54 18.69
CA ILE A 36 -21.07 17.99 18.50
C ILE A 36 -20.13 17.16 19.38
N SER A 37 -20.48 16.92 20.64
CA SER A 37 -19.72 16.05 21.55
C SER A 37 -19.61 14.62 21.04
N LEU A 38 -20.70 14.03 20.53
CA LEU A 38 -20.69 12.67 19.97
C LEU A 38 -19.83 12.57 18.71
N VAL A 39 -19.84 13.59 17.84
CA VAL A 39 -18.98 13.67 16.66
C VAL A 39 -17.51 13.73 17.05
N ASN A 40 -17.18 14.55 18.05
CA ASN A 40 -15.82 14.69 18.58
C ASN A 40 -15.32 13.39 19.23
N GLN A 41 -16.22 12.61 19.83
CA GLN A 41 -15.94 11.27 20.37
C GLN A 41 -15.95 10.15 19.30
N GLY A 42 -16.11 10.47 18.02
CA GLY A 42 -16.12 9.50 16.93
C GLY A 42 -17.41 8.67 16.81
N GLN A 43 -18.42 8.93 17.63
CA GLN A 43 -19.70 8.19 17.65
C GLN A 43 -20.66 8.67 16.54
N SER A 44 -20.19 8.65 15.29
CA SER A 44 -20.86 9.28 14.14
C SER A 44 -22.28 8.75 13.88
N ARG A 45 -22.50 7.43 14.08
CA ARG A 45 -23.82 6.80 13.89
C ARG A 45 -24.85 7.28 14.91
N LYS A 46 -24.46 7.42 16.18
CA LYS A 46 -25.33 7.96 17.23
C LYS A 46 -25.60 9.45 17.03
N GLY A 47 -24.59 10.20 16.58
CA GLY A 47 -24.74 11.62 16.23
C GLY A 47 -25.76 11.82 15.10
N LEU A 48 -25.71 10.99 14.06
CA LEU A 48 -26.64 11.04 12.92
C LEU A 48 -28.08 10.65 13.33
N LEU A 49 -28.24 9.60 14.14
CA LEU A 49 -29.56 9.20 14.69
C LEU A 49 -30.18 10.33 15.53
N LEU A 50 -29.37 10.97 16.38
CA LEU A 50 -29.82 12.08 17.20
C LEU A 50 -30.20 13.31 16.35
N PHE A 51 -29.53 13.54 15.24
CA PHE A 51 -29.88 14.60 14.29
C PHE A 51 -31.21 14.33 13.58
N ASN A 52 -31.47 13.09 13.16
CA ASN A 52 -32.75 12.71 12.55
C ASN A 52 -33.92 12.88 13.54
N GLN A 53 -33.69 12.56 14.82
CA GLN A 53 -34.65 12.83 15.89
C GLN A 53 -34.84 14.33 16.15
N LEU A 54 -33.86 15.18 15.85
CA LEU A 54 -33.97 16.63 16.01
C LEU A 54 -34.76 17.30 14.88
N GLN A 55 -34.79 16.73 13.68
CA GLN A 55 -35.56 17.30 12.57
C GLN A 55 -37.08 17.30 12.82
N SER A 56 -37.57 16.47 13.76
CA SER A 56 -38.98 16.46 14.19
C SER A 56 -39.33 17.52 15.26
N PHE A 57 -38.35 18.30 15.73
CA PHE A 57 -38.55 19.40 16.69
C PHE A 57 -38.14 20.73 16.06
N GLU A 58 -38.84 21.84 16.37
CA GLU A 58 -38.48 23.20 15.93
C GLU A 58 -37.22 23.71 16.65
N VAL A 59 -36.06 23.17 16.27
CA VAL A 59 -34.76 23.56 16.83
C VAL A 59 -34.03 24.51 15.89
N ARG A 60 -33.36 25.51 16.47
CA ARG A 60 -32.54 26.48 15.74
C ARG A 60 -31.33 25.78 15.11
N VAL A 61 -31.35 25.61 13.79
CA VAL A 61 -30.24 25.07 13.00
C VAL A 61 -29.10 26.11 12.93
N THR A 62 -27.86 25.66 13.12
CA THR A 62 -26.65 26.50 13.04
C THR A 62 -25.63 25.88 12.09
N GLY A 63 -24.77 26.69 11.46
CA GLY A 63 -23.71 26.21 10.57
C GLY A 63 -22.75 25.22 11.25
N PHE A 64 -22.42 25.41 12.53
CA PHE A 64 -21.60 24.48 13.31
C PHE A 64 -22.25 23.10 13.48
N LEU A 65 -23.56 23.06 13.74
CA LEU A 65 -24.31 21.81 13.84
C LEU A 65 -24.31 21.08 12.48
N LEU A 66 -24.60 21.80 11.40
CA LEU A 66 -24.62 21.22 10.05
C LEU A 66 -23.24 20.71 9.62
N THR A 67 -22.18 21.43 9.96
CA THR A 67 -20.79 20.98 9.73
C THR A 67 -20.49 19.69 10.48
N ALA A 68 -20.93 19.58 11.75
CA ALA A 68 -20.75 18.36 12.54
C ALA A 68 -21.54 17.18 11.95
N VAL A 69 -22.76 17.41 11.49
CA VAL A 69 -23.59 16.39 10.82
C VAL A 69 -22.95 15.95 9.50
N LEU A 70 -22.48 16.88 8.67
CA LEU A 70 -21.78 16.56 7.43
C LEU A 70 -20.53 15.71 7.69
N LYS A 71 -19.76 16.02 8.75
CA LYS A 71 -18.62 15.17 9.17
C LYS A 71 -19.07 13.76 9.56
N CYS A 72 -20.24 13.59 10.19
CA CYS A 72 -20.81 12.27 10.45
C CYS A 72 -21.19 11.55 9.14
N CYS A 73 -21.92 12.22 8.25
CA CYS A 73 -22.31 11.67 6.95
C CYS A 73 -21.07 11.24 6.16
N ALA A 74 -20.05 12.09 6.11
CA ALA A 74 -18.80 11.84 5.41
C ALA A 74 -18.03 10.63 5.97
N ARG A 75 -18.04 10.43 7.30
CA ARG A 75 -17.39 9.26 7.94
C ARG A 75 -18.17 7.95 7.72
N LEU A 76 -19.48 8.04 7.57
CA LEU A 76 -20.36 6.89 7.36
C LEU A 76 -20.65 6.64 5.87
N GLU A 77 -20.11 7.49 4.99
CA GLU A 77 -20.44 7.55 3.56
C GLU A 77 -21.96 7.65 3.31
N ALA A 78 -22.70 8.26 4.25
CA ALA A 78 -24.16 8.35 4.26
C ALA A 78 -24.67 9.43 3.30
N LEU A 79 -24.70 9.10 2.00
CA LEU A 79 -25.00 10.03 0.92
C LEU A 79 -26.40 10.64 1.02
N ASN A 80 -27.41 9.86 1.41
CA ASN A 80 -28.80 10.32 1.47
C ASN A 80 -29.00 11.38 2.56
N GLU A 81 -28.47 11.12 3.75
CA GLU A 81 -28.49 12.05 4.88
C GLU A 81 -27.61 13.27 4.60
N GLY A 82 -26.51 13.09 3.85
CA GLY A 82 -25.74 14.17 3.27
C GLY A 82 -26.57 15.08 2.35
N LYS A 83 -27.32 14.51 1.41
CA LYS A 83 -28.24 15.24 0.51
C LYS A 83 -29.36 15.94 1.26
N GLN A 84 -29.92 15.33 2.29
CA GLN A 84 -30.91 16.01 3.16
C GLN A 84 -30.29 17.22 3.87
N THR A 85 -29.08 17.05 4.42
CA THR A 85 -28.34 18.14 5.07
C THR A 85 -28.01 19.26 4.09
N HIS A 86 -27.67 18.93 2.85
CA HIS A 86 -27.51 19.91 1.76
C HIS A 86 -28.79 20.74 1.55
N CYS A 87 -29.95 20.11 1.43
CA CYS A 87 -31.23 20.83 1.30
C CYS A 87 -31.48 21.77 2.49
N VAL A 88 -31.14 21.34 3.71
CA VAL A 88 -31.26 22.14 4.93
C VAL A 88 -30.34 23.37 4.88
N ILE A 89 -29.11 23.24 4.37
CA ILE A 89 -28.17 24.36 4.18
C ILE A 89 -28.79 25.46 3.32
N PHE A 90 -29.41 25.09 2.19
CA PHE A 90 -30.05 26.04 1.29
C PHE A 90 -31.33 26.62 1.87
N LYS A 91 -32.18 25.78 2.49
CA LYS A 91 -33.45 26.21 3.11
C LYS A 91 -33.23 27.32 4.16
N TYR A 92 -32.16 27.23 4.94
CA TYR A 92 -31.85 28.22 5.98
C TYR A 92 -30.84 29.29 5.54
N GLY A 93 -30.46 29.33 4.26
CA GLY A 93 -29.62 30.39 3.70
C GLY A 93 -28.14 30.34 4.11
N PHE A 94 -27.62 29.16 4.46
CA PHE A 94 -26.20 28.97 4.80
C PHE A 94 -25.31 28.69 3.57
N ASN A 95 -25.83 28.81 2.35
CA ASN A 95 -25.10 28.53 1.10
C ASN A 95 -23.96 29.55 0.80
N LYS A 96 -23.85 30.62 1.59
CA LYS A 96 -22.72 31.58 1.54
C LYS A 96 -21.63 31.30 2.57
N ASP A 97 -21.82 30.34 3.47
CA ASP A 97 -20.82 29.96 4.47
C ASP A 97 -19.78 29.03 3.84
N LEU A 98 -18.59 29.57 3.56
CA LEU A 98 -17.51 28.84 2.87
C LEU A 98 -17.04 27.60 3.63
N ILE A 99 -16.99 27.64 4.96
CA ILE A 99 -16.55 26.52 5.79
C ILE A 99 -17.57 25.38 5.68
N LEU A 100 -18.86 25.73 5.74
CA LEU A 100 -19.94 24.76 5.62
C LEU A 100 -20.01 24.16 4.22
N MET A 101 -19.89 24.98 3.17
CA MET A 101 -19.90 24.53 1.78
C MET A 101 -18.67 23.66 1.45
N THR A 102 -17.49 24.00 1.98
CA THR A 102 -16.29 23.15 1.87
C THR A 102 -16.47 21.81 2.59
N SER A 103 -17.12 21.81 3.77
CA SER A 103 -17.44 20.58 4.49
C SER A 103 -18.49 19.72 3.77
N LEU A 104 -19.43 20.35 3.07
CA LEU A 104 -20.43 19.68 2.24
C LEU A 104 -19.79 19.02 1.02
N MET A 105 -18.87 19.73 0.36
CA MET A 105 -18.08 19.20 -0.74
C MET A 105 -17.24 17.98 -0.30
N ASP A 106 -16.53 18.05 0.84
CA ASP A 106 -15.78 16.90 1.41
C ASP A 106 -16.70 15.70 1.69
N MET A 107 -17.92 15.94 2.17
CA MET A 107 -18.92 14.88 2.38
C MET A 107 -19.26 14.17 1.06
N TYR A 108 -19.55 14.94 -0.01
CA TYR A 108 -19.86 14.35 -1.32
C TYR A 108 -18.69 13.57 -1.92
N PHE A 109 -17.46 14.09 -1.80
CA PHE A 109 -16.27 13.36 -2.24
C PHE A 109 -16.06 12.04 -1.47
N LYS A 110 -16.27 12.04 -0.15
CA LYS A 110 -16.19 10.82 0.67
C LYS A 110 -17.27 9.80 0.32
N SER A 111 -18.46 10.26 -0.05
CA SER A 111 -19.53 9.41 -0.58
C SER A 111 -19.40 9.10 -2.08
N ARG A 112 -18.24 9.39 -2.71
CA ARG A 112 -17.94 9.14 -4.14
C ARG A 112 -18.91 9.83 -5.12
N SER A 113 -19.63 10.85 -4.69
CA SER A 113 -20.58 11.62 -5.52
C SER A 113 -19.89 12.86 -6.09
N VAL A 114 -18.97 12.64 -7.04
CA VAL A 114 -18.10 13.69 -7.60
C VAL A 114 -18.90 14.80 -8.30
N PHE A 115 -20.00 14.45 -8.99
CA PHE A 115 -20.84 15.42 -9.69
C PHE A 115 -21.44 16.46 -8.73
N GLU A 116 -22.00 16.01 -7.62
CA GLU A 116 -22.59 16.88 -6.60
C GLU A 116 -21.52 17.71 -5.89
N ALA A 117 -20.34 17.15 -5.64
CA ALA A 117 -19.22 17.92 -5.12
C ALA A 117 -18.83 19.07 -6.06
N ARG A 118 -18.81 18.83 -7.38
CA ARG A 118 -18.58 19.88 -8.39
C ARG A 118 -19.67 20.93 -8.38
N ASN A 119 -20.93 20.52 -8.36
CA ASN A 119 -22.04 21.47 -8.31
C ASN A 119 -21.96 22.38 -7.09
N VAL A 120 -21.66 21.81 -5.91
CA VAL A 120 -21.43 22.59 -4.68
C VAL A 120 -20.28 23.57 -4.86
N PHE A 121 -19.16 23.13 -5.43
CA PHE A 121 -18.01 24.00 -5.71
C PHE A 121 -18.35 25.10 -6.73
N ASP A 122 -19.15 24.78 -7.74
CA ASP A 122 -19.52 25.70 -8.81
C ASP A 122 -20.49 26.80 -8.34
N GLU A 123 -21.39 26.46 -7.41
CA GLU A 123 -22.33 27.38 -6.79
C GLU A 123 -21.69 28.34 -5.76
N MET A 124 -20.45 28.09 -5.33
CA MET A 124 -19.71 28.99 -4.44
C MET A 124 -19.31 30.27 -5.18
N ALA A 125 -19.87 31.40 -4.75
CA ALA A 125 -19.65 32.71 -5.36
C ALA A 125 -18.20 33.21 -5.22
N ASP A 126 -17.60 33.05 -4.04
CA ASP A 126 -16.21 33.41 -3.74
C ASP A 126 -15.46 32.18 -3.24
N ARG A 127 -14.58 31.61 -4.06
CA ARG A 127 -13.81 30.41 -3.72
C ARG A 127 -12.47 30.84 -3.16
N ASP A 128 -12.28 30.66 -1.86
CA ASP A 128 -10.99 30.87 -1.23
C ASP A 128 -10.02 29.70 -1.54
N VAL A 129 -8.75 29.90 -1.22
CA VAL A 129 -7.70 28.89 -1.43
C VAL A 129 -8.06 27.58 -0.70
N ILE A 130 -8.75 27.64 0.44
CA ILE A 130 -9.17 26.47 1.22
C ILE A 130 -10.20 25.63 0.46
N ALA A 131 -11.22 26.25 -0.12
CA ALA A 131 -12.21 25.57 -0.95
C ALA A 131 -11.56 24.90 -2.16
N VAL A 132 -10.64 25.59 -2.84
CA VAL A 132 -9.91 25.00 -3.99
C VAL A 132 -9.03 23.82 -3.55
N ASN A 133 -8.33 23.94 -2.41
CA ASN A 133 -7.53 22.86 -1.84
C ASN A 133 -8.39 21.63 -1.48
N GLY A 134 -9.62 21.86 -0.97
CA GLY A 134 -10.61 20.82 -0.72
C GLY A 134 -11.05 20.11 -2.01
N MET A 135 -11.24 20.86 -3.10
CA MET A 135 -11.57 20.31 -4.43
C MET A 135 -10.43 19.44 -4.96
N ILE A 136 -9.18 19.90 -4.89
CA ILE A 136 -7.98 19.14 -5.30
C ILE A 136 -7.89 17.83 -4.49
N SER A 137 -8.01 17.90 -3.16
CA SER A 137 -7.94 16.72 -2.30
C SER A 137 -9.08 15.73 -2.59
N GLY A 138 -10.29 16.23 -2.86
CA GLY A 138 -11.46 15.43 -3.19
C GLY A 138 -11.30 14.70 -4.53
N LEU A 139 -10.83 15.39 -5.57
CA LEU A 139 -10.56 14.79 -6.87
C LEU A 139 -9.48 13.72 -6.78
N CYS A 140 -8.38 13.97 -6.06
CA CYS A 140 -7.36 12.96 -5.80
C CYS A 140 -7.95 11.74 -5.07
N ARG A 141 -8.85 11.93 -4.09
CA ARG A 141 -9.51 10.81 -3.40
C ARG A 141 -10.35 9.93 -4.32
N CYS A 142 -10.92 10.52 -5.38
CA CYS A 142 -11.68 9.81 -6.40
C CYS A 142 -10.82 9.36 -7.59
N SER A 143 -9.48 9.38 -7.46
CA SER A 143 -8.52 9.00 -8.51
C SER A 143 -8.62 9.82 -9.79
N LEU A 144 -9.13 11.06 -9.70
CA LEU A 144 -9.21 12.04 -10.79
C LEU A 144 -8.03 13.03 -10.72
N THR A 145 -6.81 12.50 -10.65
CA THR A 145 -5.58 13.26 -10.39
C THR A 145 -5.21 14.25 -11.49
N SER A 146 -5.51 13.93 -12.75
CA SER A 146 -5.28 14.84 -13.88
C SER A 146 -6.10 16.12 -13.76
N GLU A 147 -7.35 15.99 -13.34
CA GLU A 147 -8.22 17.15 -13.10
C GLU A 147 -7.78 17.93 -11.86
N ALA A 148 -7.35 17.23 -10.81
CA ALA A 148 -6.79 17.87 -9.62
C ALA A 148 -5.56 18.74 -9.97
N VAL A 149 -4.68 18.24 -10.84
CA VAL A 149 -3.55 19.01 -11.38
C VAL A 149 -4.03 20.19 -12.20
N GLN A 150 -5.04 20.04 -13.06
CA GLN A 150 -5.56 21.15 -13.85
C GLN A 150 -6.12 22.27 -12.97
N ILE A 151 -6.89 21.93 -11.93
CA ILE A 151 -7.39 22.91 -10.96
C ILE A 151 -6.23 23.60 -10.26
N PHE A 152 -5.22 22.84 -9.81
CA PHE A 152 -4.04 23.37 -9.17
C PHE A 152 -3.29 24.36 -10.09
N GLU A 153 -3.01 24.01 -11.34
CA GLU A 153 -2.32 24.91 -12.27
C GLU A 153 -3.08 26.22 -12.47
N ASN A 154 -4.41 26.16 -12.57
CA ASN A 154 -5.28 27.31 -12.76
C ASN A 154 -5.44 28.20 -11.51
N MET A 155 -4.91 27.82 -10.36
CA MET A 155 -4.95 28.65 -9.16
C MET A 155 -4.10 29.92 -9.34
N PHE A 156 -4.72 31.08 -9.13
CA PHE A 156 -4.01 32.37 -9.16
C PHE A 156 -3.02 32.49 -7.99
N GLU A 157 -3.48 32.20 -6.77
CA GLU A 157 -2.64 32.10 -5.58
C GLU A 157 -2.59 30.66 -5.09
N LYS A 158 -1.38 30.19 -4.77
CA LYS A 158 -1.12 28.85 -4.25
C LYS A 158 -0.46 28.98 -2.88
N ASP A 159 -1.05 28.37 -1.86
CA ASP A 159 -0.46 28.31 -0.53
C ASP A 159 0.22 26.95 -0.28
N VAL A 160 0.88 26.80 0.87
CA VAL A 160 1.50 25.54 1.27
C VAL A 160 0.47 24.40 1.31
N GLY A 161 -0.79 24.70 1.66
CA GLY A 161 -1.91 23.77 1.63
C GLY A 161 -2.19 23.24 0.22
N SER A 162 -2.16 24.09 -0.81
CA SER A 162 -2.40 23.71 -2.21
C SER A 162 -1.38 22.67 -2.67
N TRP A 163 -0.10 22.92 -2.40
CA TRP A 163 0.98 22.00 -2.72
C TRP A 163 0.84 20.67 -1.96
N ASN A 164 0.55 20.74 -0.65
CA ASN A 164 0.40 19.56 0.18
C ASN A 164 -0.78 18.67 -0.25
N SER A 165 -1.94 19.28 -0.55
CA SER A 165 -3.11 18.58 -1.09
C SER A 165 -2.76 17.82 -2.37
N LEU A 166 -2.04 18.44 -3.29
CA LEU A 166 -1.67 17.81 -4.55
C LEU A 166 -0.58 16.74 -4.37
N ILE A 167 0.50 17.02 -3.65
CA ILE A 167 1.61 16.09 -3.44
C ILE A 167 1.12 14.84 -2.70
N SER A 168 0.37 15.01 -1.62
CA SER A 168 -0.21 13.89 -0.88
C SER A 168 -1.22 13.12 -1.72
N GLY A 169 -2.08 13.82 -2.46
CA GLY A 169 -3.09 13.21 -3.33
C GLY A 169 -2.49 12.38 -4.46
N LEU A 170 -1.44 12.87 -5.12
CA LEU A 170 -0.69 12.12 -6.13
C LEU A 170 0.00 10.89 -5.54
N GLY A 171 0.61 11.04 -4.36
CA GLY A 171 1.22 9.92 -3.64
C GLY A 171 0.24 8.77 -3.36
N GLN A 172 -0.98 9.10 -2.91
CA GLN A 172 -2.03 8.12 -2.63
C GLN A 172 -2.56 7.39 -3.87
N ASN A 173 -2.37 7.95 -5.07
CA ASN A 173 -2.81 7.36 -6.33
C ASN A 173 -1.69 6.64 -7.09
N MET A 174 -0.63 6.23 -6.40
CA MET A 174 0.55 5.56 -6.99
C MET A 174 1.30 6.42 -8.03
N GLU A 175 1.11 7.74 -8.03
CA GLU A 175 1.78 8.67 -8.94
C GLU A 175 2.97 9.37 -8.28
N GLY A 176 3.78 8.58 -7.55
CA GLY A 176 4.86 9.09 -6.70
C GLY A 176 5.88 9.96 -7.44
N LEU A 177 6.23 9.62 -8.69
CA LEU A 177 7.18 10.41 -9.48
C LEU A 177 6.65 11.82 -9.79
N ARG A 178 5.34 11.95 -10.09
CA ARG A 178 4.70 13.27 -10.26
C ARG A 178 4.71 14.02 -8.94
N ALA A 179 4.38 13.36 -7.83
CA ALA A 179 4.42 13.98 -6.50
C ALA A 179 5.82 14.53 -6.15
N LEU A 180 6.89 13.78 -6.43
CA LEU A 180 8.27 14.25 -6.23
C LEU A 180 8.63 15.42 -7.16
N ASN A 181 8.12 15.44 -8.39
CA ASN A 181 8.30 16.58 -9.31
C ASN A 181 7.59 17.84 -8.81
N PHE A 182 6.36 17.73 -8.31
CA PHE A 182 5.66 18.86 -7.69
C PHE A 182 6.36 19.34 -6.42
N PHE A 183 6.94 18.44 -5.61
CA PHE A 183 7.77 18.85 -4.47
C PHE A 183 9.03 19.62 -4.90
N ARG A 184 9.71 19.18 -5.98
CA ARG A 184 10.84 19.92 -6.55
C ARG A 184 10.41 21.32 -7.02
N ARG A 185 9.25 21.42 -7.67
CA ARG A 185 8.69 22.69 -8.15
C ARG A 185 8.30 23.63 -6.99
N MET A 186 7.63 23.10 -5.97
CA MET A 186 7.31 23.83 -4.72
C MET A 186 8.57 24.51 -4.14
N ARG A 187 9.69 23.77 -4.13
CA ARG A 187 10.98 24.28 -3.63
C ARG A 187 11.62 25.31 -4.56
N SER A 188 11.57 25.13 -5.87
CA SER A 188 12.12 26.12 -6.82
C SER A 188 11.33 27.42 -6.81
N GLU A 189 10.04 27.37 -6.49
CA GLU A 189 9.18 28.55 -6.31
C GLU A 189 9.33 29.21 -4.92
N GLY A 190 10.24 28.71 -4.08
CA GLY A 190 10.55 29.32 -2.79
C GLY A 190 9.48 29.11 -1.71
N MET A 191 8.54 28.18 -1.93
CA MET A 191 7.47 27.92 -0.97
C MET A 191 8.02 27.27 0.30
N LYS A 192 7.52 27.71 1.46
CA LYS A 192 7.92 27.19 2.76
C LYS A 192 7.49 25.73 2.89
N ILE A 193 8.44 24.87 3.28
CA ILE A 193 8.18 23.47 3.57
C ILE A 193 7.65 23.35 5.01
N ASP A 194 6.55 22.62 5.20
CA ASP A 194 5.99 22.34 6.52
C ASP A 194 6.07 20.85 6.88
N LEU A 195 5.57 20.51 8.07
CA LEU A 195 5.53 19.14 8.58
C LEU A 195 4.78 18.20 7.63
N THR A 196 3.65 18.66 7.08
CA THR A 196 2.79 17.86 6.20
C THR A 196 3.51 17.57 4.88
N THR A 197 4.20 18.56 4.30
CA THR A 197 5.02 18.37 3.10
C THR A 197 6.05 17.27 3.33
N MET A 198 6.80 17.33 4.43
CA MET A 198 7.85 16.35 4.72
C MET A 198 7.30 14.93 4.91
N VAL A 199 6.21 14.78 5.67
CA VAL A 199 5.56 13.46 5.85
C VAL A 199 5.11 12.89 4.51
N SER A 200 4.43 13.68 3.67
CA SER A 200 3.94 13.23 2.36
C SER A 200 5.09 12.82 1.44
N VAL A 201 6.17 13.61 1.37
CA VAL A 201 7.31 13.34 0.50
C VAL A 201 8.14 12.15 0.99
N LEU A 202 8.30 11.98 2.32
CA LEU A 202 8.91 10.78 2.89
C LEU A 202 8.10 9.53 2.56
N SER A 203 6.77 9.57 2.72
CA SER A 203 5.88 8.46 2.36
C SER A 203 5.98 8.11 0.88
N VAL A 204 5.94 9.10 -0.01
CA VAL A 204 6.12 8.89 -1.45
C VAL A 204 7.48 8.27 -1.77
N SER A 205 8.55 8.74 -1.11
CA SER A 205 9.89 8.18 -1.28
C SER A 205 9.95 6.73 -0.79
N ALA A 206 9.27 6.42 0.30
CA ALA A 206 9.14 5.07 0.86
C ALA A 206 8.45 4.12 -0.13
N ASP A 207 7.32 4.53 -0.69
CA ASP A 207 6.52 3.71 -1.61
C ASP A 207 7.25 3.44 -2.94
N LEU A 208 8.02 4.43 -3.41
CA LEU A 208 8.90 4.29 -4.58
C LEU A 208 10.22 3.55 -4.29
N ALA A 209 10.52 3.25 -3.02
CA ALA A 209 11.84 2.78 -2.59
C ALA A 209 13.00 3.74 -2.99
N ALA A 210 12.71 5.03 -3.12
CA ALA A 210 13.63 6.04 -3.62
C ALA A 210 14.58 6.52 -2.51
N LEU A 211 15.56 5.68 -2.16
CA LEU A 211 16.48 5.91 -1.03
C LEU A 211 17.16 7.28 -1.09
N VAL A 212 17.68 7.67 -2.25
CA VAL A 212 18.41 8.94 -2.42
C VAL A 212 17.49 10.13 -2.16
N ASN A 213 16.27 10.12 -2.70
CA ASN A 213 15.26 11.14 -2.43
C ASN A 213 14.89 11.18 -0.94
N GLY A 214 14.66 10.01 -0.34
CA GLY A 214 14.35 9.88 1.07
C GLY A 214 15.44 10.44 1.98
N GLN A 215 16.72 10.16 1.69
CA GLN A 215 17.87 10.73 2.40
C GLN A 215 17.94 12.25 2.27
N GLN A 216 17.74 12.79 1.05
CA GLN A 216 17.69 14.24 0.85
C GLN A 216 16.59 14.90 1.67
N VAL A 217 15.41 14.28 1.73
CA VAL A 217 14.26 14.79 2.49
C VAL A 217 14.51 14.66 4.00
N HIS A 218 15.11 13.58 4.46
CA HIS A 218 15.51 13.42 5.86
C HIS A 218 16.56 14.48 6.28
N CYS A 219 17.53 14.81 5.43
CA CYS A 219 18.43 15.93 5.67
C CYS A 219 17.68 17.27 5.79
N LEU A 220 16.63 17.49 4.98
CA LEU A 220 15.79 18.69 5.11
C LEU A 220 14.99 18.68 6.40
N VAL A 221 14.48 17.52 6.84
CA VAL A 221 13.81 17.35 8.14
C VAL A 221 14.71 17.85 9.26
N ILE A 222 15.96 17.38 9.31
CA ILE A 222 16.93 17.78 10.33
C ILE A 222 17.26 19.27 10.21
N LYS A 223 17.50 19.76 8.99
CA LYS A 223 17.82 21.17 8.73
C LYS A 223 16.73 22.13 9.21
N HIS A 224 15.46 21.71 9.14
CA HIS A 224 14.31 22.50 9.55
C HIS A 224 13.85 22.24 10.99
N GLY A 225 14.51 21.35 11.75
CA GLY A 225 14.14 21.03 13.13
C GLY A 225 12.86 20.18 13.25
N PHE A 226 12.52 19.41 12.21
CA PHE A 226 11.31 18.60 12.19
C PHE A 226 11.50 17.19 12.78
N GLU A 227 12.72 16.79 13.10
CA GLU A 227 13.08 15.45 13.59
C GLU A 227 12.40 15.09 14.92
N MET A 228 12.04 16.07 15.73
CA MET A 228 11.38 15.87 17.02
C MET A 228 9.89 15.54 16.90
N TYR A 229 9.28 15.72 15.72
CA TYR A 229 7.86 15.46 15.52
C TYR A 229 7.59 13.99 15.22
N LEU A 230 6.73 13.37 16.03
CA LEU A 230 6.40 11.94 15.93
C LEU A 230 5.95 11.48 14.52
N PRO A 231 5.08 12.22 13.78
CA PRO A 231 4.73 11.82 12.42
C PRO A 231 5.92 11.73 11.46
N ILE A 232 6.92 12.60 11.64
CA ILE A 232 8.15 12.61 10.83
C ILE A 232 9.04 11.44 11.20
N GLY A 233 9.21 11.17 12.50
CA GLY A 233 9.93 9.98 12.97
C GLY A 233 9.34 8.71 12.36
N ASN A 234 8.01 8.55 12.41
CA ASN A 234 7.31 7.40 11.82
C ASN A 234 7.52 7.30 10.30
N ALA A 235 7.37 8.41 9.58
CA ALA A 235 7.57 8.44 8.12
C ALA A 235 9.03 8.15 7.73
N THR A 236 9.99 8.59 8.55
CA THR A 236 11.42 8.34 8.32
C THR A 236 11.77 6.87 8.53
N VAL A 237 11.23 6.24 9.59
CA VAL A 237 11.37 4.79 9.82
C VAL A 237 10.79 3.99 8.65
N ASP A 238 9.57 4.30 8.22
CA ASP A 238 8.92 3.62 7.08
C ASP A 238 9.72 3.81 5.78
N MET A 239 10.22 5.03 5.53
CA MET A 239 11.03 5.35 4.36
C MET A 239 12.30 4.50 4.28
N TYR A 240 13.10 4.44 5.34
CA TYR A 240 14.32 3.64 5.34
C TYR A 240 14.02 2.14 5.26
N ALA A 241 12.99 1.66 5.97
CA ALA A 241 12.60 0.25 5.93
C ALA A 241 12.17 -0.19 4.51
N LYS A 242 11.30 0.58 3.85
CA LYS A 242 10.84 0.32 2.48
C LYS A 242 11.87 0.63 1.40
N SER A 243 12.94 1.35 1.72
CA SER A 243 14.06 1.64 0.80
C SER A 243 15.23 0.66 0.95
N GLY A 244 15.07 -0.42 1.72
CA GLY A 244 16.09 -1.46 1.86
C GLY A 244 17.11 -1.21 2.98
N CYS A 245 17.00 -0.13 3.74
CA CYS A 245 17.94 0.30 4.78
C CYS A 245 17.39 0.08 6.20
N ILE A 246 17.12 -1.18 6.56
CA ILE A 246 16.49 -1.51 7.86
C ILE A 246 17.31 -1.06 9.09
N ASN A 247 18.64 -1.02 8.98
CA ASN A 247 19.50 -0.54 10.06
C ASN A 247 19.32 0.96 10.30
N ASP A 248 19.20 1.77 9.24
CA ASP A 248 18.93 3.21 9.36
C ASP A 248 17.52 3.45 9.91
N ALA A 249 16.55 2.59 9.56
CA ALA A 249 15.22 2.62 10.13
C ALA A 249 15.24 2.35 11.65
N LEU A 250 16.02 1.37 12.11
CA LEU A 250 16.23 1.09 13.55
C LEU A 250 16.87 2.27 14.28
N LEU A 251 17.89 2.90 13.68
CA LEU A 251 18.52 4.11 14.24
C LEU A 251 17.50 5.24 14.39
N CYS A 252 16.71 5.52 13.35
CA CYS A 252 15.68 6.54 13.39
C CYS A 252 14.60 6.21 14.44
N PHE A 253 14.19 4.95 14.55
CA PHE A 253 13.21 4.50 15.54
C PHE A 253 13.70 4.68 16.98
N ASN A 254 14.97 4.38 17.24
CA ASN A 254 15.58 4.54 18.55
C ASN A 254 15.62 6.02 18.99
N ASN A 255 15.73 6.94 18.04
CA ASN A 255 15.72 8.38 18.30
C ASN A 255 14.31 8.96 18.56
N ILE A 256 13.23 8.18 18.36
CA ILE A 256 11.86 8.62 18.70
C ILE A 256 11.69 8.55 20.22
N THR A 257 11.47 9.70 20.87
CA THR A 257 11.32 9.83 22.32
C THR A 257 10.01 9.24 22.86
N SER A 258 8.89 9.47 22.16
CA SER A 258 7.56 8.98 22.55
C SER A 258 6.93 8.19 21.42
N ARG A 259 7.11 6.88 21.44
CA ARG A 259 6.63 5.97 20.39
C ARG A 259 5.14 5.71 20.54
N ASN A 260 4.43 5.62 19.42
CA ASN A 260 3.03 5.21 19.40
C ASN A 260 2.85 3.91 18.59
N VAL A 261 1.61 3.45 18.46
CA VAL A 261 1.26 2.27 17.68
C VAL A 261 1.79 2.33 16.24
N VAL A 262 1.85 3.52 15.64
CA VAL A 262 2.36 3.72 14.27
C VAL A 262 3.87 3.53 14.24
N SER A 263 4.63 4.11 15.18
CA SER A 263 6.08 3.92 15.28
C SER A 263 6.46 2.43 15.33
N TRP A 264 5.82 1.70 16.26
CA TRP A 264 6.07 0.27 16.46
C TRP A 264 5.66 -0.56 15.26
N THR A 265 4.49 -0.27 14.68
CA THR A 265 3.98 -1.00 13.51
C THR A 265 4.88 -0.79 12.29
N SER A 266 5.34 0.43 12.02
CA SER A 266 6.28 0.72 10.93
C SER A 266 7.57 -0.09 11.07
N LEU A 267 8.12 -0.17 12.29
CA LEU A 267 9.32 -0.97 12.54
C LEU A 267 9.06 -2.47 12.35
N ILE A 268 8.01 -3.02 12.97
CA ILE A 268 7.68 -4.45 12.92
C ILE A 268 7.43 -4.91 11.48
N VAL A 269 6.63 -4.15 10.71
CA VAL A 269 6.38 -4.45 9.30
C VAL A 269 7.67 -4.36 8.49
N GLY A 270 8.51 -3.36 8.76
CA GLY A 270 9.85 -3.23 8.17
C GLY A 270 10.72 -4.47 8.41
N LEU A 271 10.86 -4.89 9.66
CA LEU A 271 11.63 -6.07 10.05
C LEU A 271 11.09 -7.34 9.37
N GLY A 272 9.76 -7.53 9.35
CA GLY A 272 9.12 -8.66 8.68
C GLY A 272 9.41 -8.70 7.18
N LYS A 273 9.35 -7.55 6.49
CA LYS A 273 9.73 -7.45 5.07
C LYS A 273 11.20 -7.73 4.80
N HIS A 274 12.08 -7.68 5.80
CA HIS A 274 13.51 -7.99 5.66
C HIS A 274 13.87 -9.41 6.10
N GLY A 275 12.87 -10.22 6.48
CA GLY A 275 13.08 -11.58 6.98
C GLY A 275 13.58 -11.66 8.44
N LEU A 276 13.58 -10.53 9.15
CA LEU A 276 14.08 -10.39 10.53
C LEU A 276 12.98 -10.75 11.54
N GLY A 277 12.51 -12.00 11.49
CA GLY A 277 11.36 -12.48 12.26
C GLY A 277 11.52 -12.40 13.77
N TYR A 278 12.70 -12.77 14.29
CA TYR A 278 12.98 -12.69 15.72
C TYR A 278 13.10 -11.24 16.21
N GLU A 279 13.70 -10.35 15.41
CA GLU A 279 13.72 -8.90 15.70
C GLU A 279 12.29 -8.34 15.75
N ALA A 280 11.42 -8.74 14.82
CA ALA A 280 10.03 -8.29 14.78
C ALA A 280 9.24 -8.74 16.01
N LEU A 281 9.44 -9.99 16.46
CA LEU A 281 8.85 -10.50 17.70
C LEU A 281 9.36 -9.74 18.93
N ARG A 282 10.68 -9.50 19.03
CA ARG A 282 11.25 -8.69 20.11
C ARG A 282 10.69 -7.27 20.14
N ALA A 283 10.51 -6.65 18.98
CA ALA A 283 9.90 -5.33 18.87
C ALA A 283 8.42 -5.35 19.31
N PHE A 284 7.68 -6.41 18.98
CA PHE A 284 6.30 -6.58 19.44
C PHE A 284 6.21 -6.78 20.97
N ASP A 285 7.08 -7.59 21.55
CA ASP A 285 7.11 -7.79 23.00
C ASP A 285 7.48 -6.48 23.72
N GLN A 286 8.43 -5.71 23.20
CA GLN A 286 8.80 -4.40 23.74
C GLN A 286 7.66 -3.38 23.64
N MET A 287 6.93 -3.36 22.51
CA MET A 287 5.73 -2.54 22.34
C MET A 287 4.70 -2.81 23.44
N GLU A 288 4.47 -4.08 23.77
CA GLU A 288 3.56 -4.47 24.85
C GLU A 288 4.09 -4.07 26.24
N MET A 289 5.40 -4.22 26.48
CA MET A 289 6.04 -3.82 27.74
C MET A 289 5.94 -2.30 27.97
N GLU A 290 5.97 -1.51 26.90
CA GLU A 290 5.74 -0.05 26.95
C GLU A 290 4.25 0.33 27.04
N GLY A 291 3.35 -0.66 27.14
CA GLY A 291 1.90 -0.43 27.29
C GLY A 291 1.22 0.04 26.01
N VAL A 292 1.88 -0.04 24.85
CA VAL A 292 1.30 0.37 23.57
C VAL A 292 0.45 -0.77 23.01
N VAL A 293 -0.85 -0.53 22.86
CA VAL A 293 -1.80 -1.55 22.39
C VAL A 293 -1.62 -1.83 20.88
N PRO A 294 -1.33 -3.08 20.48
CA PRO A 294 -1.27 -3.48 19.07
C PRO A 294 -2.62 -3.38 18.36
N ASN A 295 -2.60 -3.11 17.05
CA ASN A 295 -3.79 -3.09 16.21
C ASN A 295 -3.72 -4.17 15.10
N ASN A 296 -4.74 -4.24 14.24
CA ASN A 296 -4.80 -5.16 13.09
C ASN A 296 -3.51 -5.13 12.25
N VAL A 297 -2.99 -3.94 11.94
CA VAL A 297 -1.80 -3.79 11.09
C VAL A 297 -0.54 -4.29 11.82
N THR A 298 -0.45 -4.06 13.13
CA THR A 298 0.65 -4.59 13.95
C THR A 298 0.68 -6.11 13.91
N PHE A 299 -0.47 -6.77 14.16
CA PHE A 299 -0.57 -8.22 14.13
C PHE A 299 -0.27 -8.81 12.75
N LEU A 300 -0.80 -8.20 11.70
CA LEU A 300 -0.45 -8.58 10.32
C LEU A 300 1.06 -8.52 10.09
N GLY A 301 1.73 -7.45 10.54
CA GLY A 301 3.18 -7.29 10.43
C GLY A 301 3.98 -8.40 11.14
N VAL A 302 3.61 -8.76 12.37
CA VAL A 302 4.29 -9.83 13.13
C VAL A 302 4.05 -11.20 12.50
N LEU A 303 2.82 -11.49 12.08
CA LEU A 303 2.49 -12.78 11.43
C LEU A 303 3.23 -12.93 10.10
N TYR A 304 3.35 -11.85 9.33
CA TYR A 304 4.14 -11.81 8.11
C TYR A 304 5.62 -12.11 8.40
N ALA A 305 6.16 -11.50 9.45
CA ALA A 305 7.52 -11.75 9.91
C ALA A 305 7.73 -13.22 10.32
N CYS A 306 6.76 -13.81 11.03
CA CYS A 306 6.80 -15.23 11.39
C CYS A 306 6.76 -16.13 10.16
N SER A 307 5.88 -15.85 9.18
CA SER A 307 5.80 -16.61 7.92
C SER A 307 7.15 -16.65 7.20
N HIS A 308 7.79 -15.51 7.07
CA HIS A 308 9.04 -15.37 6.33
C HIS A 308 10.29 -15.87 7.05
N ALA A 309 10.22 -16.04 8.36
CA ALA A 309 11.27 -16.63 9.18
C ALA A 309 10.98 -18.09 9.58
N GLY A 310 9.87 -18.68 9.11
CA GLY A 310 9.51 -20.08 9.43
C GLY A 310 9.09 -20.31 10.89
N LEU A 311 8.68 -19.26 11.61
CA LEU A 311 8.39 -19.30 13.05
C LEU A 311 6.95 -19.77 13.33
N VAL A 312 6.65 -21.03 13.01
CA VAL A 312 5.28 -21.59 13.06
C VAL A 312 4.65 -21.49 14.45
N GLU A 313 5.37 -21.91 15.48
CA GLU A 313 4.84 -21.89 16.85
C GLU A 313 4.56 -20.46 17.35
N GLN A 314 5.47 -19.54 17.06
CA GLN A 314 5.34 -18.13 17.44
C GLN A 314 4.18 -17.48 16.67
N GLY A 315 4.05 -17.75 15.37
CA GLY A 315 2.94 -17.26 14.56
C GLY A 315 1.57 -17.71 15.09
N LEU A 316 1.44 -19.00 15.45
CA LEU A 316 0.22 -19.53 16.07
C LEU A 316 -0.08 -18.86 17.42
N LYS A 317 0.94 -18.65 18.27
CA LYS A 317 0.80 -17.94 19.55
C LYS A 317 0.33 -16.50 19.34
N ILE A 318 0.92 -15.78 18.37
CA ILE A 318 0.56 -14.40 18.04
C ILE A 318 -0.87 -14.31 17.48
N PHE A 319 -1.26 -15.23 16.60
CA PHE A 319 -2.62 -15.28 16.05
C PHE A 319 -3.67 -15.51 17.14
N ASN A 320 -3.43 -16.46 18.05
CA ASN A 320 -4.31 -16.69 19.19
C ASN A 320 -4.34 -15.49 20.16
N LYS A 321 -3.20 -14.84 20.39
CA LYS A 321 -3.11 -13.63 21.22
C LYS A 321 -3.94 -12.48 20.64
N MET A 322 -3.96 -12.31 19.31
CA MET A 322 -4.80 -11.33 18.63
C MET A 322 -6.28 -11.53 18.95
N ILE A 323 -6.76 -12.77 18.85
CA ILE A 323 -8.18 -13.11 19.04
C ILE A 323 -8.57 -13.06 20.52
N TYR A 324 -7.83 -13.75 21.39
CA TYR A 324 -8.26 -14.00 22.76
C TYR A 324 -7.81 -12.94 23.75
N LYS A 325 -6.62 -12.36 23.59
CA LYS A 325 -6.11 -11.30 24.50
C LYS A 325 -6.59 -9.91 24.07
N TYR A 326 -6.56 -9.62 22.76
CA TYR A 326 -6.87 -8.29 22.23
C TYR A 326 -8.28 -8.18 21.63
N SER A 327 -9.02 -9.29 21.51
CA SER A 327 -10.36 -9.30 20.93
C SER A 327 -10.42 -8.68 19.53
N ILE A 328 -9.32 -8.81 18.77
CA ILE A 328 -9.22 -8.32 17.40
C ILE A 328 -9.68 -9.45 16.46
N GLN A 329 -10.71 -9.16 15.67
CA GLN A 329 -11.21 -10.10 14.68
C GLN A 329 -10.23 -10.21 13.49
N PRO A 330 -9.81 -11.43 13.10
CA PRO A 330 -8.91 -11.60 11.97
C PRO A 330 -9.56 -11.17 10.64
N MET A 331 -8.91 -10.25 9.94
CA MET A 331 -9.14 -9.95 8.52
C MET A 331 -8.54 -11.04 7.60
N MET A 332 -8.94 -11.07 6.33
CA MET A 332 -8.48 -12.05 5.33
C MET A 332 -6.95 -12.14 5.24
N GLU A 333 -6.27 -11.01 5.32
CA GLU A 333 -4.81 -10.91 5.24
C GLU A 333 -4.11 -11.67 6.38
N HIS A 334 -4.70 -11.72 7.57
CA HIS A 334 -4.14 -12.49 8.69
C HIS A 334 -4.25 -14.00 8.42
N TYR A 335 -5.37 -14.46 7.88
CA TYR A 335 -5.54 -15.86 7.49
C TYR A 335 -4.57 -16.24 6.37
N THR A 336 -4.41 -15.39 5.35
CA THR A 336 -3.41 -15.56 4.29
C THR A 336 -2.00 -15.72 4.85
N CYS A 337 -1.60 -14.92 5.85
CA CYS A 337 -0.29 -15.05 6.49
C CYS A 337 -0.13 -16.37 7.24
N MET A 338 -1.18 -16.85 7.93
CA MET A 338 -1.15 -18.13 8.64
C MET A 338 -1.06 -19.31 7.68
N VAL A 339 -1.78 -19.26 6.56
CA VAL A 339 -1.71 -20.28 5.50
C VAL A 339 -0.35 -20.28 4.82
N ASP A 340 0.21 -19.11 4.52
CA ASP A 340 1.58 -18.97 3.98
C ASP A 340 2.62 -19.53 4.96
N LEU A 341 2.48 -19.24 6.26
CA LEU A 341 3.37 -19.75 7.32
C LEU A 341 3.35 -21.28 7.41
N LEU A 342 2.16 -21.88 7.49
CA LEU A 342 2.01 -23.35 7.56
C LEU A 342 2.44 -24.02 6.24
N GLY A 343 2.06 -23.42 5.11
CA GLY A 343 2.38 -23.90 3.78
C GLY A 343 3.89 -23.94 3.53
N ARG A 344 4.62 -22.87 3.82
CA ARG A 344 6.09 -22.81 3.72
C ARG A 344 6.81 -23.79 4.63
N ALA A 345 6.21 -24.12 5.78
CA ALA A 345 6.73 -25.11 6.70
C ALA A 345 6.44 -26.56 6.27
N GLY A 346 5.78 -26.78 5.12
CA GLY A 346 5.41 -28.11 4.62
C GLY A 346 4.21 -28.73 5.34
N LYS A 347 3.55 -28.00 6.24
CA LYS A 347 2.39 -28.44 7.01
C LYS A 347 1.10 -28.27 6.20
N LEU A 348 1.07 -28.83 4.98
CA LEU A 348 -0.01 -28.62 4.01
C LEU A 348 -1.38 -29.04 4.54
N GLU A 349 -1.43 -30.14 5.28
CA GLU A 349 -2.68 -30.66 5.84
C GLU A 349 -3.20 -29.78 6.99
N GLU A 350 -2.31 -29.27 7.86
CA GLU A 350 -2.68 -28.28 8.88
C GLU A 350 -3.20 -27.00 8.23
N ALA A 351 -2.56 -26.54 7.14
CA ALA A 351 -3.01 -25.38 6.38
C ALA A 351 -4.39 -25.63 5.74
N ARG A 352 -4.64 -26.79 5.14
CA ARG A 352 -5.96 -27.17 4.58
C ARG A 352 -7.04 -27.12 5.66
N VAL A 353 -6.80 -27.78 6.80
CA VAL A 353 -7.74 -27.79 7.93
C VAL A 353 -7.95 -26.38 8.49
N PHE A 354 -6.92 -25.54 8.51
CA PHE A 354 -7.03 -24.14 8.93
C PHE A 354 -7.97 -23.36 8.00
N ILE A 355 -7.83 -23.52 6.68
CA ILE A 355 -8.71 -22.89 5.68
C ILE A 355 -10.17 -23.32 5.88
N GLU A 356 -10.41 -24.61 6.11
CA GLU A 356 -11.76 -25.15 6.31
C GLU A 356 -12.45 -24.64 7.59
N LYS A 357 -11.67 -24.24 8.60
CA LYS A 357 -12.18 -23.70 9.86
C LYS A 357 -12.40 -22.18 9.83
N MET A 358 -11.98 -21.50 8.77
CA MET A 358 -12.15 -20.05 8.66
C MET A 358 -13.65 -19.69 8.62
N PRO A 359 -14.07 -18.59 9.27
CA PRO A 359 -15.46 -18.13 9.23
C PRO A 359 -15.84 -17.44 7.90
N VAL A 360 -14.88 -17.31 6.99
CA VAL A 360 -14.99 -16.58 5.72
C VAL A 360 -14.39 -17.41 4.60
N ASN A 361 -14.94 -17.29 3.39
CA ASN A 361 -14.43 -18.00 2.22
C ASN A 361 -13.05 -17.46 1.83
N PRO A 362 -12.10 -18.33 1.46
CA PRO A 362 -10.76 -17.92 1.08
C PRO A 362 -10.78 -17.06 -0.20
N ASP A 363 -9.97 -16.00 -0.20
CA ASP A 363 -9.78 -15.15 -1.37
C ASP A 363 -8.67 -15.68 -2.30
N VAL A 364 -8.51 -15.03 -3.44
CA VAL A 364 -7.52 -15.38 -4.47
C VAL A 364 -6.11 -15.39 -3.88
N LYS A 365 -5.76 -14.39 -3.04
CA LYS A 365 -4.40 -14.26 -2.49
C LYS A 365 -4.07 -15.41 -1.56
N LEU A 366 -5.01 -15.80 -0.70
CA LEU A 366 -4.87 -16.95 0.19
C LEU A 366 -4.69 -18.24 -0.58
N LEU A 367 -5.56 -18.51 -1.56
CA LEU A 367 -5.46 -19.72 -2.38
C LEU A 367 -4.18 -19.75 -3.22
N THR A 368 -3.72 -18.61 -3.72
CA THR A 368 -2.44 -18.51 -4.45
C THR A 368 -1.25 -18.85 -3.54
N ALA A 369 -1.25 -18.35 -2.30
CA ALA A 369 -0.22 -18.68 -1.30
C ALA A 369 -0.22 -20.19 -0.96
N PHE A 370 -1.40 -20.77 -0.78
CA PHE A 370 -1.54 -22.19 -0.51
C PHE A 370 -1.13 -23.06 -1.71
N LEU A 371 -1.59 -22.71 -2.93
CA LEU A 371 -1.23 -23.39 -4.18
C LEU A 371 0.29 -23.39 -4.40
N SER A 372 0.94 -22.26 -4.16
CA SER A 372 2.40 -22.13 -4.26
C SER A 372 3.12 -23.08 -3.31
N SER A 373 2.58 -23.26 -2.09
CA SER A 373 3.12 -24.20 -1.10
C SER A 373 2.89 -25.66 -1.53
N CYS A 374 1.68 -26.01 -1.94
CA CYS A 374 1.34 -27.34 -2.45
C CYS A 374 2.22 -27.75 -3.64
N PHE A 375 2.44 -26.81 -4.57
CA PHE A 375 3.35 -26.97 -5.70
C PHE A 375 4.80 -27.22 -5.23
N SER A 376 5.30 -26.39 -4.31
CA SER A 376 6.69 -26.49 -3.83
C SER A 376 6.99 -27.81 -3.12
N PHE A 377 6.00 -28.39 -2.44
CA PHE A 377 6.08 -29.69 -1.78
C PHE A 377 5.53 -30.85 -2.64
N MET A 378 5.27 -30.62 -3.92
CA MET A 378 4.85 -31.64 -4.89
C MET A 378 3.58 -32.41 -4.52
N ASN A 379 2.65 -31.79 -3.77
CA ASN A 379 1.36 -32.41 -3.45
C ASN A 379 0.39 -32.28 -4.63
N VAL A 380 0.29 -33.34 -5.43
CA VAL A 380 -0.46 -33.35 -6.69
C VAL A 380 -1.96 -33.11 -6.49
N GLU A 381 -2.55 -33.76 -5.49
CA GLU A 381 -3.99 -33.70 -5.22
C GLU A 381 -4.42 -32.28 -4.82
N LEU A 382 -3.75 -31.70 -3.83
CA LEU A 382 -4.05 -30.35 -3.37
C LEU A 382 -3.76 -29.30 -4.43
N THR A 383 -2.68 -29.46 -5.19
CA THR A 383 -2.33 -28.52 -6.28
C THR A 383 -3.41 -28.49 -7.35
N ARG A 384 -3.95 -29.65 -7.75
CA ARG A 384 -5.07 -29.72 -8.71
C ARG A 384 -6.33 -29.06 -8.15
N LYS A 385 -6.75 -29.46 -6.94
CA LYS A 385 -7.98 -28.97 -6.31
C LYS A 385 -7.97 -27.45 -6.10
N VAL A 386 -6.91 -26.92 -5.49
CA VAL A 386 -6.77 -25.48 -5.22
C VAL A 386 -6.61 -24.70 -6.53
N GLY A 387 -5.89 -25.28 -7.50
CA GLY A 387 -5.73 -24.72 -8.84
C GLY A 387 -7.05 -24.50 -9.56
N GLU A 388 -7.90 -25.53 -9.61
CA GLU A 388 -9.21 -25.44 -10.25
C GLU A 388 -10.10 -24.40 -9.57
N GLN A 389 -10.14 -24.39 -8.23
CA GLN A 389 -10.87 -23.38 -7.46
C GLN A 389 -10.39 -21.94 -7.76
N LEU A 390 -9.07 -21.74 -7.92
CA LEU A 390 -8.50 -20.42 -8.23
C LEU A 390 -8.90 -19.94 -9.63
N LEU A 391 -8.93 -20.85 -10.63
CA LEU A 391 -9.35 -20.54 -12.00
C LEU A 391 -10.85 -20.21 -12.13
N GLU A 392 -11.67 -20.70 -11.18
CA GLU A 392 -13.09 -20.34 -11.07
C GLU A 392 -13.26 -18.96 -10.42
N LEU A 393 -12.50 -18.65 -9.37
CA LEU A 393 -12.61 -17.38 -8.63
C LEU A 393 -12.05 -16.18 -9.39
N GLN A 394 -10.91 -16.35 -10.08
CA GLN A 394 -10.29 -15.28 -10.85
C GLN A 394 -9.86 -15.79 -12.24
N PRO A 395 -10.81 -15.88 -13.19
CA PRO A 395 -10.56 -16.43 -14.52
C PRO A 395 -9.56 -15.62 -15.36
N ASP A 396 -9.31 -14.36 -14.98
CA ASP A 396 -8.49 -13.41 -15.74
C ASP A 396 -7.06 -13.26 -15.20
N ASP A 397 -6.72 -13.91 -14.08
CA ASP A 397 -5.37 -13.83 -13.52
C ASP A 397 -4.39 -14.77 -14.23
N ALA A 398 -3.33 -14.22 -14.84
CA ALA A 398 -2.30 -15.01 -15.51
C ALA A 398 -1.47 -15.88 -14.56
N GLY A 399 -1.32 -15.46 -13.30
CA GLY A 399 -0.47 -16.12 -12.31
C GLY A 399 -0.89 -17.56 -12.04
N ALA A 400 -2.18 -17.77 -11.78
CA ALA A 400 -2.76 -19.10 -11.54
C ALA A 400 -2.51 -20.09 -12.69
N TYR A 401 -2.75 -19.66 -13.94
CA TYR A 401 -2.51 -20.49 -15.11
C TYR A 401 -1.04 -20.85 -15.28
N ILE A 402 -0.14 -19.89 -15.09
CA ILE A 402 1.31 -20.14 -15.24
C ILE A 402 1.77 -21.14 -14.17
N LEU A 403 1.32 -20.98 -12.93
CA LEU A 403 1.67 -21.89 -11.84
C LEU A 403 1.18 -23.32 -12.12
N LEU A 404 -0.07 -23.47 -12.58
CA LEU A 404 -0.62 -24.79 -12.94
C LEU A 404 0.05 -25.39 -14.18
N SER A 405 0.34 -24.59 -15.21
CA SER A 405 1.06 -25.09 -16.40
C SER A 405 2.46 -25.56 -16.05
N ASN A 406 3.15 -24.86 -15.15
CA ASN A 406 4.48 -25.26 -14.71
C ASN A 406 4.41 -26.55 -13.88
N PHE A 407 3.40 -26.66 -13.00
CA PHE A 407 3.13 -27.87 -12.24
C PHE A 407 2.89 -29.09 -13.13
N TYR A 408 1.93 -29.02 -14.04
CA TYR A 408 1.62 -30.12 -14.94
C TYR A 408 2.83 -30.51 -15.80
N GLY A 409 3.63 -29.52 -16.25
CA GLY A 409 4.87 -29.79 -16.97
C GLY A 409 5.88 -30.56 -16.13
N LEU A 410 6.03 -30.21 -14.84
CA LEU A 410 6.99 -30.83 -13.95
C LEU A 410 6.60 -32.26 -13.51
N VAL A 411 5.30 -32.55 -13.37
CA VAL A 411 4.81 -33.92 -13.12
C VAL A 411 4.65 -34.76 -14.39
N GLY A 412 4.94 -34.20 -15.57
CA GLY A 412 4.83 -34.89 -16.85
C GLY A 412 3.41 -35.01 -17.41
N ASP A 413 2.43 -34.30 -16.86
CA ASP A 413 1.04 -34.27 -17.31
C ASP A 413 0.88 -33.32 -18.52
N LEU A 414 1.20 -33.84 -19.71
CA LEU A 414 1.11 -33.07 -20.96
C LEU A 414 -0.33 -32.63 -21.30
N GLU A 415 -1.34 -33.41 -20.88
CA GLU A 415 -2.74 -33.08 -21.10
C GLU A 415 -3.17 -31.89 -20.24
N GLY A 416 -2.77 -31.88 -18.96
CA GLY A 416 -2.94 -30.75 -18.05
C GLY A 416 -2.30 -29.47 -18.59
N VAL A 417 -1.06 -29.54 -19.08
CA VAL A 417 -0.39 -28.40 -19.74
C VAL A 417 -1.19 -27.90 -20.93
N ALA A 418 -1.64 -28.80 -21.81
CA ALA A 418 -2.42 -28.45 -22.99
C ALA A 418 -3.79 -27.85 -22.63
N LYS A 419 -4.45 -28.35 -21.59
CA LYS A 419 -5.72 -27.82 -21.06
C LYS A 419 -5.54 -26.39 -20.56
N VAL A 420 -4.54 -26.15 -19.71
CA VAL A 420 -4.25 -24.82 -19.14
C VAL A 420 -3.87 -23.81 -20.23
N ARG A 421 -3.02 -24.20 -21.20
CA ARG A 421 -2.66 -23.33 -22.33
C ARG A 421 -3.85 -22.99 -23.23
N ARG A 422 -4.72 -23.97 -23.52
CA ARG A 422 -5.96 -23.72 -24.28
C ARG A 422 -6.87 -22.72 -23.56
N LEU A 423 -7.03 -22.88 -22.24
CA LEU A 423 -7.81 -21.93 -21.43
C LEU A 423 -7.21 -20.53 -21.48
N MET A 424 -5.90 -20.37 -21.28
CA MET A 424 -5.23 -19.07 -21.38
C MET A 424 -5.48 -18.41 -22.74
N SER A 425 -5.31 -19.15 -23.85
CA SER A 425 -5.54 -18.64 -25.20
C SER A 425 -7.00 -18.23 -25.42
N SER A 426 -7.96 -19.06 -25.00
CA SER A 426 -9.40 -18.77 -25.16
C SER A 426 -9.86 -17.53 -24.40
N ARG A 427 -9.17 -17.18 -23.30
CA ARG A 427 -9.47 -16.03 -22.45
C ARG A 427 -8.57 -14.81 -22.70
N GLY A 428 -7.68 -14.90 -23.70
CA GLY A 428 -6.77 -13.79 -24.06
C GLY A 428 -5.71 -13.47 -22.99
N ILE A 429 -5.42 -14.41 -22.09
CA ILE A 429 -4.52 -14.21 -20.94
C ILE A 429 -3.07 -14.16 -21.43
N ARG A 430 -2.37 -13.07 -21.09
CA ARG A 430 -0.96 -12.87 -21.43
C ARG A 430 -0.09 -12.96 -20.19
N LYS A 431 1.07 -13.58 -20.33
CA LYS A 431 2.09 -13.66 -19.29
C LYS A 431 2.73 -12.30 -19.07
N GLU A 432 2.80 -11.86 -17.81
CA GLU A 432 3.58 -10.69 -17.43
C GLU A 432 5.08 -10.95 -17.65
N LYS A 433 5.78 -9.95 -18.17
CA LYS A 433 7.23 -10.03 -18.36
C LYS A 433 7.94 -9.87 -17.01
N ALA A 434 8.93 -10.73 -16.76
CA ALA A 434 9.78 -10.63 -15.58
C ALA A 434 10.92 -9.65 -15.85
N CYS A 435 10.97 -8.57 -15.08
CA CYS A 435 11.98 -7.52 -15.21
C CYS A 435 12.68 -7.30 -13.87
N THR A 436 14.00 -7.10 -13.93
CA THR A 436 14.79 -6.67 -12.77
C THR A 436 15.45 -5.35 -13.12
N TRP A 437 15.45 -4.41 -12.19
CA TRP A 437 16.11 -3.13 -12.38
C TRP A 437 17.04 -2.75 -11.23
N ILE A 438 17.98 -1.88 -11.53
CA ILE A 438 18.98 -1.34 -10.63
C ILE A 438 19.16 0.15 -10.93
N GLU A 439 19.24 0.96 -9.87
CA GLU A 439 19.51 2.39 -9.98
C GLU A 439 20.98 2.67 -9.67
N ILE A 440 21.69 3.29 -10.61
CA ILE A 440 23.10 3.69 -10.44
C ILE A 440 23.24 5.14 -10.87
N ARG A 441 23.76 5.98 -9.97
CA ARG A 441 24.00 7.42 -10.22
C ARG A 441 22.74 8.15 -10.74
N GLY A 442 21.57 7.82 -10.20
CA GLY A 442 20.29 8.46 -10.56
C GLY A 442 19.68 7.98 -11.89
N LYS A 443 20.25 6.93 -12.51
CA LYS A 443 19.71 6.31 -13.73
C LYS A 443 19.22 4.89 -13.41
N VAL A 444 17.99 4.59 -13.81
CA VAL A 444 17.41 3.24 -13.71
C VAL A 444 17.79 2.43 -14.94
N HIS A 445 18.36 1.25 -14.71
CA HIS A 445 18.70 0.26 -15.74
C HIS A 445 17.82 -0.96 -15.55
N VAL A 446 17.07 -1.34 -16.59
CA VAL A 446 16.11 -2.45 -16.56
C VAL A 446 16.66 -3.59 -17.42
N PHE A 447 16.51 -4.82 -16.93
CA PHE A 447 16.94 -6.05 -17.60
C PHE A 447 15.76 -7.03 -17.70
N GLU A 448 15.57 -7.60 -18.88
CA GLU A 448 14.70 -8.77 -19.12
C GLU A 448 15.55 -10.05 -19.14
N SER A 449 14.92 -11.23 -19.01
CA SER A 449 15.66 -12.49 -19.16
C SER A 449 16.21 -12.63 -20.58
N GLY A 450 17.51 -12.87 -20.71
CA GLY A 450 18.20 -12.95 -22.00
C GLY A 450 18.44 -11.60 -22.68
N ASP A 451 18.26 -10.48 -21.97
CA ASP A 451 18.38 -9.13 -22.52
C ASP A 451 19.80 -8.81 -23.02
N ARG A 452 19.86 -8.32 -24.26
CA ARG A 452 21.09 -7.87 -24.95
C ARG A 452 20.99 -6.42 -25.44
N SER A 453 19.95 -5.70 -25.03
CA SER A 453 19.71 -4.30 -25.44
C SER A 453 20.64 -3.30 -24.74
N HIS A 454 21.19 -3.67 -23.57
CA HIS A 454 22.08 -2.80 -22.81
C HIS A 454 23.43 -2.58 -23.51
N LEU A 455 23.95 -1.35 -23.45
CA LEU A 455 25.22 -0.99 -24.12
C LEU A 455 26.41 -1.85 -23.67
N LEU A 456 26.45 -2.24 -22.39
CA LEU A 456 27.49 -3.08 -21.79
C LEU A 456 27.17 -4.59 -21.82
N HIS A 457 26.30 -5.06 -22.72
CA HIS A 457 25.85 -6.45 -22.68
C HIS A 457 27.02 -7.44 -22.82
N LYS A 458 28.05 -7.14 -23.62
CA LYS A 458 29.18 -8.07 -23.84
C LYS A 458 29.99 -8.26 -22.56
N GLU A 459 30.27 -7.17 -21.86
CA GLU A 459 30.99 -7.14 -20.58
C GLU A 459 30.17 -7.84 -19.49
N ILE A 460 28.86 -7.59 -19.45
CA ILE A 460 27.94 -8.24 -18.51
C ILE A 460 27.96 -9.76 -18.70
N TYR A 461 27.77 -10.26 -19.91
CA TYR A 461 27.76 -11.71 -20.16
C TYR A 461 29.13 -12.35 -19.91
N SER A 462 30.21 -11.69 -20.31
CA SER A 462 31.57 -12.20 -20.06
C SER A 462 31.87 -12.34 -18.56
N TYR A 463 31.54 -11.32 -17.77
CA TYR A 463 31.75 -11.37 -16.32
C TYR A 463 30.80 -12.36 -15.63
N LEU A 464 29.56 -12.49 -16.13
CA LEU A 464 28.60 -13.46 -15.64
C LEU A 464 29.08 -14.91 -15.85
N GLU A 465 29.64 -15.24 -17.02
CA GLU A 465 30.24 -16.55 -17.29
C GLU A 465 31.40 -16.84 -16.33
N GLU A 466 32.24 -15.83 -16.04
CA GLU A 466 33.31 -15.96 -15.07
C GLU A 466 32.78 -16.21 -13.65
N LEU A 467 31.77 -15.46 -13.23
CA LEU A 467 31.12 -15.62 -11.94
C LEU A 467 30.47 -17.00 -11.83
N ILE A 468 29.74 -17.48 -12.83
CA ILE A 468 29.14 -18.82 -12.82
C ILE A 468 30.21 -19.90 -12.65
N ARG A 469 31.35 -19.78 -13.33
CA ARG A 469 32.47 -20.71 -13.15
C ARG A 469 33.01 -20.68 -11.73
N LYS A 470 33.17 -19.50 -11.12
CA LYS A 470 33.59 -19.34 -9.73
C LYS A 470 32.55 -19.91 -8.75
N MET A 471 31.26 -19.68 -8.99
CA MET A 471 30.15 -20.22 -8.21
C MET A 471 30.15 -21.75 -8.23
N LYS A 472 30.25 -22.37 -9.41
CA LYS A 472 30.30 -23.84 -9.55
C LYS A 472 31.47 -24.45 -8.78
N LYS A 473 32.65 -23.80 -8.78
CA LYS A 473 33.83 -24.25 -8.01
C LYS A 473 33.61 -24.28 -6.49
N ILE A 474 32.71 -23.46 -5.96
CA ILE A 474 32.40 -23.39 -4.52
C ILE A 474 31.07 -24.06 -4.17
N GLY A 475 30.49 -24.85 -5.08
CA GLY A 475 29.34 -25.72 -4.81
C GLY A 475 27.98 -25.23 -5.33
N TYR A 476 27.91 -24.20 -6.17
CA TYR A 476 26.66 -23.82 -6.82
C TYR A 476 26.24 -24.84 -7.89
N VAL A 477 25.00 -25.33 -7.78
CA VAL A 477 24.36 -26.22 -8.75
C VAL A 477 23.11 -25.54 -9.31
N PRO A 478 23.02 -25.28 -10.63
CA PRO A 478 21.82 -24.70 -11.23
C PRO A 478 20.58 -25.58 -11.04
N ASN A 479 19.45 -24.99 -10.65
CA ASN A 479 18.21 -25.74 -10.50
C ASN A 479 17.46 -25.88 -11.83
N LEU A 480 17.78 -26.93 -12.60
CA LEU A 480 17.21 -27.18 -13.94
C LEU A 480 15.70 -27.44 -13.95
N SER A 481 15.12 -27.88 -12.82
CA SER A 481 13.67 -28.15 -12.71
C SER A 481 12.81 -26.90 -12.92
N LEU A 482 13.39 -25.71 -12.77
CA LEU A 482 12.71 -24.44 -13.01
C LEU A 482 12.48 -24.15 -14.50
N VAL A 483 13.21 -24.82 -15.38
CA VAL A 483 13.09 -24.67 -16.83
C VAL A 483 12.21 -25.80 -17.34
N VAL A 484 10.89 -25.54 -17.36
CA VAL A 484 9.86 -26.48 -17.82
C VAL A 484 9.83 -26.65 -19.35
N GLN A 485 10.61 -25.87 -20.10
CA GLN A 485 10.77 -26.10 -21.54
C GLN A 485 11.46 -27.46 -21.77
N ASN A 486 10.92 -28.25 -22.71
CA ASN A 486 11.51 -29.51 -23.13
C ASN A 486 12.72 -29.27 -24.03
N VAL A 487 13.83 -28.85 -23.42
CA VAL A 487 15.14 -28.65 -24.04
C VAL A 487 16.18 -29.45 -23.26
N ASP A 488 17.34 -29.67 -23.86
CA ASP A 488 18.46 -30.34 -23.20
C ASP A 488 18.97 -29.54 -21.99
N ASP A 489 19.64 -30.23 -21.07
CA ASP A 489 20.07 -29.64 -19.80
C ASP A 489 21.10 -28.51 -19.98
N GLN A 490 21.92 -28.55 -21.03
CA GLN A 490 22.83 -27.46 -21.36
C GLN A 490 22.05 -26.20 -21.73
N ARG A 491 21.01 -26.33 -22.56
CA ARG A 491 20.14 -25.20 -22.90
C ARG A 491 19.35 -24.68 -21.69
N LYS A 492 18.93 -25.55 -20.77
CA LYS A 492 18.30 -25.13 -19.51
C LYS A 492 19.25 -24.29 -18.66
N GLU A 493 20.52 -24.70 -18.53
CA GLU A 493 21.54 -23.92 -17.82
C GLU A 493 21.76 -22.54 -18.44
N GLU A 494 21.81 -22.43 -19.76
CA GLU A 494 21.95 -21.16 -20.47
C GLU A 494 20.77 -20.21 -20.18
N ILE A 495 19.54 -20.73 -20.17
CA ILE A 495 18.34 -19.97 -19.84
C ILE A 495 18.41 -19.44 -18.40
N LEU A 496 18.75 -20.30 -17.43
CA LEU A 496 18.90 -19.90 -16.02
C LEU A 496 20.00 -18.87 -15.82
N SER A 497 21.09 -19.00 -16.57
CA SER A 497 22.20 -18.06 -16.53
C SER A 497 21.75 -16.67 -17.00
N GLY A 498 20.90 -16.61 -18.03
CA GLY A 498 20.35 -15.37 -18.58
C GLY A 498 19.23 -14.70 -17.77
N HIS A 499 18.92 -15.15 -16.54
CA HIS A 499 17.90 -14.50 -15.73
C HIS A 499 18.24 -13.03 -15.41
N SER A 500 17.22 -12.17 -15.43
CA SER A 500 17.40 -10.72 -15.29
C SER A 500 18.05 -10.30 -13.97
N GLU A 501 17.84 -11.06 -12.88
CA GLU A 501 18.50 -10.79 -11.59
C GLU A 501 20.03 -10.88 -11.70
N LYS A 502 20.54 -11.93 -12.35
CA LYS A 502 21.98 -12.14 -12.51
C LYS A 502 22.60 -11.03 -13.36
N LEU A 503 21.91 -10.62 -14.43
CA LEU A 503 22.34 -9.51 -15.30
C LEU A 503 22.40 -8.18 -14.52
N ALA A 504 21.37 -7.86 -13.74
CA ALA A 504 21.31 -6.64 -12.94
C ALA A 504 22.40 -6.60 -11.85
N ILE A 505 22.65 -7.72 -11.16
CA ILE A 505 23.71 -7.82 -10.15
C ILE A 505 25.08 -7.63 -10.79
N VAL A 506 25.33 -8.29 -11.92
CA VAL A 506 26.59 -8.19 -12.65
C VAL A 506 26.85 -6.77 -13.12
N PHE A 507 25.84 -6.12 -13.70
CA PHE A 507 25.94 -4.72 -14.08
C PHE A 507 26.24 -3.83 -12.86
N GLY A 508 25.60 -4.10 -11.72
CA GLY A 508 25.90 -3.45 -10.45
C GLY A 508 27.35 -3.62 -10.01
N LEU A 509 27.89 -4.85 -10.09
CA LEU A 509 29.29 -5.16 -9.75
C LEU A 509 30.27 -4.40 -10.63
N LEU A 510 30.01 -4.32 -11.94
CA LEU A 510 30.88 -3.63 -12.91
C LEU A 510 30.82 -2.10 -12.79
N SER A 511 29.67 -1.55 -12.41
CA SER A 511 29.40 -0.12 -12.51
C SER A 511 29.56 0.64 -11.19
N THR A 512 29.89 -0.05 -10.09
CA THR A 512 30.01 0.55 -8.76
C THR A 512 31.34 0.17 -8.07
N PRO A 513 31.89 1.04 -7.19
CA PRO A 513 33.15 0.78 -6.52
C PRO A 513 33.14 -0.50 -5.68
N PRO A 514 34.29 -1.18 -5.50
CA PRO A 514 34.43 -2.29 -4.56
C PRO A 514 33.92 -1.92 -3.15
N GLY A 515 33.27 -2.89 -2.47
CA GLY A 515 32.70 -2.70 -1.13
C GLY A 515 31.35 -1.96 -1.06
N SER A 516 30.88 -1.34 -2.16
CA SER A 516 29.55 -0.70 -2.15
C SER A 516 28.41 -1.73 -2.09
N MET A 517 27.25 -1.38 -1.56
CA MET A 517 26.06 -2.24 -1.58
C MET A 517 25.47 -2.29 -3.00
N ILE A 518 24.96 -3.45 -3.41
CA ILE A 518 24.19 -3.58 -4.66
C ILE A 518 22.72 -3.76 -4.31
N THR A 519 21.85 -2.94 -4.90
CA THR A 519 20.41 -3.06 -4.69
C THR A 519 19.71 -3.32 -6.03
N ILE A 520 18.97 -4.42 -6.11
CA ILE A 520 18.14 -4.75 -7.27
C ILE A 520 16.69 -4.87 -6.84
N VAL A 521 15.76 -4.57 -7.76
CA VAL A 521 14.33 -4.73 -7.54
C VAL A 521 13.73 -5.54 -8.69
N LYS A 522 12.89 -6.51 -8.36
CA LYS A 522 12.18 -7.37 -9.31
C LYS A 522 10.67 -7.18 -9.17
N ASN A 523 9.95 -7.10 -10.30
CA ASN A 523 8.49 -6.98 -10.28
C ASN A 523 7.78 -8.27 -9.83
N LEU A 524 8.44 -9.42 -9.96
CA LEU A 524 7.95 -10.73 -9.56
C LEU A 524 8.82 -11.33 -8.44
N ARG A 525 8.39 -12.46 -7.87
CA ARG A 525 9.21 -13.23 -6.92
C ARG A 525 10.53 -13.66 -7.58
N ILE A 526 11.63 -13.49 -6.86
CA ILE A 526 12.95 -13.99 -7.28
C ILE A 526 12.92 -15.51 -7.22
N CYS A 527 13.33 -16.21 -8.29
CA CYS A 527 13.29 -17.68 -8.31
C CYS A 527 14.36 -18.29 -7.37
N VAL A 528 14.14 -19.53 -6.93
CA VAL A 528 15.05 -20.21 -5.99
C VAL A 528 16.49 -20.29 -6.49
N ASP A 529 16.69 -20.46 -7.81
CA ASP A 529 18.02 -20.49 -8.43
C ASP A 529 18.71 -19.12 -8.37
N CYS A 530 18.01 -18.03 -8.73
CA CYS A 530 18.55 -16.67 -8.63
C CYS A 530 18.83 -16.28 -7.17
N HIS A 531 17.98 -16.71 -6.23
CA HIS A 531 18.19 -16.51 -4.81
C HIS A 531 19.49 -17.20 -4.35
N ALA A 532 19.66 -18.48 -4.68
CA ALA A 532 20.90 -19.22 -4.37
C ALA A 532 22.13 -18.59 -5.03
N ALA A 533 22.04 -18.27 -6.33
CA ALA A 533 23.14 -17.63 -7.07
C ALA A 533 23.54 -16.29 -6.44
N THR A 534 22.58 -15.47 -6.01
CA THR A 534 22.87 -14.19 -5.35
C THR A 534 23.65 -14.37 -4.06
N ALA A 535 23.35 -15.41 -3.27
CA ALA A 535 24.13 -15.76 -2.10
C ALA A 535 25.59 -16.06 -2.47
N PHE A 536 25.83 -16.94 -3.44
CA PHE A 536 27.19 -17.23 -3.91
C PHE A 536 27.91 -16.00 -4.47
N ILE A 537 27.22 -15.15 -5.23
CA ILE A 537 27.79 -13.89 -5.75
C ILE A 537 28.21 -12.97 -4.60
N SER A 538 27.38 -12.82 -3.56
CA SER A 538 27.72 -11.97 -2.39
C SER A 538 29.03 -12.43 -1.72
N LYS A 539 29.22 -13.76 -1.60
CA LYS A 539 30.43 -14.37 -1.03
C LYS A 539 31.66 -14.16 -1.92
N ILE A 540 31.52 -14.36 -3.23
CA ILE A 540 32.63 -14.23 -4.20
C ILE A 540 33.06 -12.76 -4.33
N ALA A 541 32.10 -11.85 -4.41
CA ALA A 541 32.36 -10.43 -4.60
C ALA A 541 32.79 -9.71 -3.30
N GLY A 542 32.54 -10.32 -2.13
CA GLY A 542 32.75 -9.69 -0.82
C GLY A 542 31.88 -8.44 -0.65
N ARG A 543 30.64 -8.48 -1.18
CA ARG A 543 29.74 -7.33 -1.21
C ARG A 543 28.36 -7.72 -0.70
N GLU A 544 27.74 -6.79 0.02
CA GLU A 544 26.35 -6.92 0.41
C GLU A 544 25.43 -6.66 -0.78
N ILE A 545 24.49 -7.60 -1.02
CA ILE A 545 23.50 -7.50 -2.08
C ILE A 545 22.12 -7.49 -1.44
N VAL A 546 21.32 -6.46 -1.72
CA VAL A 546 19.93 -6.35 -1.30
C VAL A 546 19.05 -6.54 -2.51
N ALA A 547 18.31 -7.65 -2.55
CA ALA A 547 17.36 -7.92 -3.62
C ALA A 547 15.93 -7.76 -3.08
N ARG A 548 15.16 -6.85 -3.67
CA ARG A 548 13.73 -6.68 -3.37
C ARG A 548 12.93 -7.42 -4.43
N ASP A 549 12.07 -8.33 -4.00
CA ASP A 549 11.03 -8.90 -4.86
C ASP A 549 9.67 -8.22 -4.60
N SER A 550 8.61 -8.73 -5.22
CA SER A 550 7.25 -8.18 -5.06
C SER A 550 6.72 -8.21 -3.63
N SER A 551 7.34 -9.01 -2.75
CA SER A 551 6.86 -9.28 -1.40
C SER A 551 7.83 -8.79 -0.30
N ARG A 552 9.14 -8.98 -0.48
CA ARG A 552 10.13 -8.80 0.58
C ARG A 552 11.53 -8.44 0.08
N PHE A 553 12.38 -8.06 1.03
CA PHE A 553 13.81 -7.87 0.86
C PHE A 553 14.56 -9.14 1.25
N HIS A 554 15.58 -9.45 0.45
CA HIS A 554 16.57 -10.48 0.70
C HIS A 554 17.91 -9.78 0.82
N ARG A 555 18.53 -9.85 2.00
CA ARG A 555 19.84 -9.27 2.26
C ARG A 555 20.86 -10.39 2.27
N PHE A 556 21.73 -10.39 1.27
CA PHE A 556 22.78 -11.37 1.09
C PHE A 556 24.12 -10.80 1.53
N LYS A 557 24.76 -11.48 2.48
CA LYS A 557 26.09 -11.14 2.98
C LYS A 557 26.86 -12.43 3.25
N ASP A 558 28.08 -12.50 2.75
CA ASP A 558 29.00 -13.63 2.97
C ASP A 558 28.42 -15.02 2.61
N GLY A 559 27.50 -15.06 1.64
CA GLY A 559 26.86 -16.31 1.22
C GLY A 559 25.58 -16.68 1.97
N VAL A 560 25.11 -15.82 2.88
CA VAL A 560 23.92 -16.05 3.69
C VAL A 560 22.86 -15.00 3.37
N CYS A 561 21.61 -15.44 3.23
CA CYS A 561 20.46 -14.55 3.09
C CYS A 561 19.77 -14.33 4.44
N SER A 562 19.26 -13.13 4.69
CA SER A 562 18.45 -12.80 5.88
C SER A 562 17.20 -13.66 6.07
N CYS A 563 16.73 -14.35 5.03
CA CYS A 563 15.55 -15.25 5.13
C CYS A 563 15.86 -16.65 5.69
N GLY A 564 17.12 -16.99 5.98
CA GLY A 564 17.47 -18.28 6.59
C GLY A 564 17.10 -19.51 5.76
N ASN A 565 17.06 -19.40 4.43
CA ASN A 565 16.58 -20.43 3.48
C ASN A 565 15.08 -20.75 3.54
N HIS A 566 14.28 -19.97 4.27
CA HIS A 566 12.81 -19.99 4.18
C HIS A 566 12.35 -19.15 2.99
N TRP A 567 12.78 -19.57 1.78
CA TRP A 567 12.59 -18.87 0.51
C TRP A 567 11.12 -18.76 0.11
#